data_AF-A0A258BPU6-F1
#
_entry.id   AF-A0A258BPU6-F1
#
_cell.length_a   1.000
_cell.length_b   1.000
_cell.length_c   1.000
_cell.angle_alpha   90.00
_cell.angle_beta   90.00
_cell.angle_gamma   90.00
#
_symmetry.space_group_name_H-M   'P 1'
#
loop_
_entity.id
_entity.type
_entity.pdbx_description
1 polymer ?
#
loop_
_entity_poly.entity_id
_entity_poly.type
_entity_poly.pdbx_seq_one_letter_code
_entity_poly.pdbx_strand_id
1 'polypeptide(L)' 'MNKLITILIPAYNESAVLGQLYKRLSELADSQSDYRFEFLFVNDGSRDDTLDIIKHYAELDQRVSYVNLA' A
#
# COMPACT_ATOMS: atom_id res chain seq x y z
N MET A 1 -5.95 -7.42 -22.44
CA MET A 1 -6.32 -7.07 -21.05
C MET A 1 -5.09 -7.25 -20.18
N ASN A 2 -4.60 -6.19 -19.55
CA ASN A 2 -3.48 -6.30 -18.60
C ASN A 2 -3.98 -7.02 -17.34
N LYS A 3 -3.28 -8.09 -16.94
CA LYS A 3 -3.63 -8.85 -15.74
C LYS A 3 -3.43 -7.97 -14.51
N LEU A 4 -4.30 -8.11 -13.52
CA LEU A 4 -4.22 -7.39 -12.26
C LEU A 4 -3.45 -8.23 -11.23
N ILE A 5 -2.48 -7.60 -10.56
CA ILE A 5 -1.76 -8.15 -9.41
C ILE A 5 -2.12 -7.30 -8.19
N THR A 6 -2.70 -7.93 -7.18
CA THR A 6 -2.93 -7.29 -5.87
C THR A 6 -1.83 -7.72 -4.91
N ILE A 7 -1.09 -6.76 -4.38
CA ILE A 7 -0.08 -6.98 -3.35
C ILE A 7 -0.72 -6.69 -2.00
N LEU A 8 -0.89 -7.72 -1.18
CA LEU A 8 -1.42 -7.59 0.18
C LEU A 8 -0.28 -7.36 1.16
N ILE A 9 -0.39 -6.29 1.98
CA ILE A 9 0.64 -5.86 2.92
C ILE A 9 0.03 -5.76 4.33
N PRO A 10 0.28 -6.74 5.22
CA PRO A 10 0.00 -6.58 6.64
C PRO A 10 0.92 -5.50 7.23
N ALA A 11 0.39 -4.63 8.09
CA ALA A 11 1.14 -3.55 8.72
C ALA A 11 0.76 -3.41 10.20
N TYR A 12 1.79 -3.46 11.07
CA TYR A 12 1.68 -3.23 12.51
C TYR A 12 2.88 -2.41 13.00
N ASN A 13 2.65 -1.14 13.35
CA ASN A 13 3.69 -0.21 13.80
C ASN A 13 4.86 -0.02 12.81
N GLU A 14 4.54 0.18 11.53
CA GLU A 14 5.50 0.28 10.42
C GLU A 14 5.69 1.71 9.89
N SER A 15 5.29 2.73 10.66
CA SER A 15 5.34 4.15 10.25
C SER A 15 6.71 4.59 9.70
N ALA A 16 7.81 4.07 10.24
CA ALA A 16 9.17 4.40 9.83
C ALA A 16 9.56 3.90 8.42
N VAL A 17 8.89 2.88 7.89
CA VAL A 17 9.29 2.21 6.64
C VAL A 17 8.25 2.30 5.53
N LEU A 18 7.00 2.63 5.84
CA LEU A 18 5.90 2.69 4.86
C LEU A 18 6.20 3.59 3.66
N GLY A 19 6.85 4.73 3.86
CA GLY A 19 7.21 5.62 2.75
C GLY A 19 8.24 5.02 1.79
N GLN A 20 9.22 4.26 2.30
CA GLN A 20 10.19 3.57 1.45
C GLN A 20 9.55 2.40 0.70
N LEU A 21 8.65 1.66 1.37
CA LEU A 21 7.88 0.58 0.77
C LEU A 21 7.02 1.11 -0.38
N TYR A 22 6.19 2.13 -0.11
CA TYR A 22 5.32 2.76 -1.11
C TYR A 22 6.12 3.22 -2.34
N LYS A 23 7.24 3.93 -2.14
CA LYS A 23 8.10 4.37 -3.24
C LYS A 23 8.55 3.20 -4.13
N ARG A 24 9.04 2.10 -3.53
CA ARG A 24 9.51 0.93 -4.28
C ARG A 24 8.38 0.19 -5.00
N LEU A 25 7.21 0.09 -4.38
CA LEU A 25 6.04 -0.52 -4.99
C LEU A 25 5.54 0.29 -6.19
N SER A 26 5.52 1.62 -6.08
CA SER A 26 5.16 2.52 -7.18
C SER A 26 6.16 2.42 -8.34
N GLU A 27 7.47 2.45 -8.06
CA GLU A 27 8.52 2.26 -9.08
C GLU A 27 8.38 0.89 -9.79
N LEU A 28 8.09 -0.18 -9.05
CA LEU A 28 7.82 -1.50 -9.62
C LEU A 28 6.60 -1.45 -10.54
N ALA A 29 5.46 -0.96 -10.04
CA ALA A 29 4.22 -0.92 -10.79
C ALA A 29 4.33 -0.08 -12.07
N ASP A 30 5.03 1.04 -12.01
CA ASP A 30 5.24 1.94 -13.15
C ASP A 30 6.20 1.32 -14.19
N SER A 31 7.11 0.43 -13.77
CA SER A 31 8.05 -0.26 -14.66
C SER A 31 7.45 -1.45 -15.44
N GLN A 32 6.27 -1.93 -15.06
CA GLN A 32 5.67 -3.16 -15.57
C GLN A 32 4.44 -2.88 -16.44
N SER A 33 4.64 -2.56 -17.72
CA SER A 33 3.57 -2.19 -18.66
C SER A 33 2.52 -3.28 -18.92
N ASP A 34 2.88 -4.55 -18.70
CA ASP A 34 2.03 -5.70 -19.03
C ASP A 34 1.02 -6.03 -17.92
N TYR A 35 1.20 -5.44 -16.74
CA TYR A 35 0.39 -5.70 -15.55
C TYR A 35 -0.22 -4.41 -15.02
N ARG A 36 -1.33 -4.56 -14.28
CA ARG A 36 -1.85 -3.52 -13.39
C ARG A 36 -1.59 -3.94 -11.96
N PHE A 37 -1.38 -2.96 -11.09
CA PHE A 37 -1.09 -3.20 -9.68
C PHE A 37 -2.11 -2.52 -8.78
N GLU A 38 -2.44 -3.21 -7.69
CA GLU A 38 -3.14 -2.69 -6.53
C GLU A 38 -2.35 -3.06 -5.27
N PHE A 39 -2.36 -2.16 -4.29
CA PHE A 39 -1.70 -2.33 -3.01
C PHE A 39 -2.77 -2.33 -1.91
N LEU A 40 -3.00 -3.50 -1.30
CA LEU A 40 -3.98 -3.67 -0.23
C LEU A 40 -3.26 -3.73 1.11
N PHE A 41 -3.29 -2.65 1.86
CA PHE A 41 -2.74 -2.60 3.22
C PHE A 41 -3.75 -3.14 4.24
N VAL A 42 -3.30 -3.99 5.14
CA VAL A 42 -4.11 -4.49 6.26
C VAL A 42 -3.49 -3.97 7.55
N ASN A 43 -4.09 -2.94 8.14
CA ASN A 43 -3.66 -2.43 9.44
C ASN A 43 -4.12 -3.38 10.54
N ASP A 44 -3.16 -4.01 11.22
CA ASP A 44 -3.39 -5.02 12.26
C ASP A 44 -3.41 -4.39 13.67
N GLY A 45 -4.10 -3.25 13.80
CA GLY A 45 -4.24 -2.53 15.07
C GLY A 45 -3.00 -1.77 15.53
N SER A 46 -2.28 -1.16 14.60
CA SER A 46 -1.14 -0.27 14.90
C SER A 46 -1.53 0.82 15.90
N ARG A 47 -0.56 1.24 16.72
CA ARG A 47 -0.69 2.28 17.75
C ARG A 47 0.17 3.51 17.47
N ASP A 48 0.89 3.49 16.37
CA ASP A 48 1.63 4.63 15.82
C ASP A 48 0.90 5.19 14.58
N ASP A 49 1.58 6.05 13.82
CA ASP A 49 1.01 6.75 12.66
C ASP A 49 0.83 5.84 11.41
N THR A 50 1.01 4.53 11.51
CA THR A 50 0.92 3.57 10.38
C THR A 50 -0.39 3.73 9.61
N LEU A 51 -1.53 3.76 10.30
CA LEU A 51 -2.85 3.86 9.66
C LEU A 51 -3.03 5.20 8.95
N ASP A 52 -2.57 6.30 9.55
CA ASP A 52 -2.72 7.64 8.98
C ASP A 52 -1.85 7.80 7.73
N ILE A 53 -0.64 7.22 7.73
CA ILE A 53 0.21 7.15 6.54
C ILE A 53 -0.46 6.33 5.42
N ILE A 54 -1.06 5.18 5.74
CA ILE A 54 -1.77 4.35 4.75
C ILE A 54 -2.97 5.12 4.15
N LYS A 55 -3.76 5.80 4.99
CA LYS A 55 -4.89 6.64 4.53
C LYS A 55 -4.43 7.74 3.59
N HIS A 56 -3.35 8.43 3.95
CA HIS A 56 -2.78 9.47 3.10
C HIS A 56 -2.38 8.94 1.72
N TYR A 57 -1.77 7.76 1.65
CA TYR A 57 -1.45 7.14 0.36
C TYR A 57 -2.69 6.71 -0.43
N ALA A 58 -3.75 6.25 0.23
CA ALA A 58 -5.03 5.91 -0.42
C ALA A 58 -5.73 7.16 -1.04
N GLU A 59 -5.53 8.34 -0.46
CA GLU A 59 -6.02 9.61 -1.03
C GLU A 59 -5.22 10.03 -2.27
N LEU A 60 -3.90 9.79 -2.25
CA LEU A 60 -2.98 10.22 -3.32
C LEU A 60 -2.91 9.24 -4.50
N ASP A 61 -3.06 7.95 -4.27
CA ASP A 61 -2.88 6.90 -5.27
C ASP A 61 -4.08 5.94 -5.28
N GLN A 62 -4.82 5.93 -6.38
CA GLN A 62 -6.01 5.08 -6.58
C GLN A 62 -5.68 3.57 -6.60
N ARG A 63 -4.40 3.18 -6.68
CA ARG A 63 -3.97 1.80 -6.54
C ARG A 63 -3.94 1.34 -5.09
N VAL A 64 -3.96 2.27 -4.13
CA VAL A 64 -3.85 1.97 -2.70
C VAL A 64 -5.24 1.81 -2.08
N SER A 65 -5.46 0.69 -1.42
CA SER A 65 -6.64 0.40 -0.62
C SER A 65 -6.22 -0.14 0.73
N TYR A 66 -7.12 -0.09 1.72
CA TYR A 66 -6.80 -0.59 3.05
C TYR A 66 -7.99 -1.21 3.78
N VAL A 67 -7.68 -2.12 4.70
CA VAL A 67 -8.58 -2.66 5.72
C VAL A 67 -7.98 -2.37 7.08
N ASN A 68 -8.80 -1.90 8.01
CA ASN A 68 -8.40 -1.68 9.40
C ASN A 68 -9.09 -2.72 10.28
N LEU A 69 -8.31 -3.50 11.05
CA LEU A 69 -8.82 -4.59 11.90
C LEU A 69 -9.01 -4.20 13.39
N ALA A 70 -8.84 -2.92 13.73
CA ALA A 70 -9.01 -2.36 15.07
C ALA A 70 -10.21 -1.42 15.19
#